data_AF-A0A3D5K8Z3-F1
#
_entry.id   AF-A0A3D5K8Z3-F1
#
_cell.length_a   1.000
_cell.length_b   1.000
_cell.length_c   1.000
_cell.angle_alpha   90.00
_cell.angle_beta   90.00
_cell.angle_gamma   90.00
#
_symmetry.space_group_name_H-M   'P 1'
#
loop_
_entity.id
_entity.type
_entity.pdbx_description
1 polymer ?
#
loop_
_entity_poly.entity_id
_entity_poly.type
_entity_poly.pdbx_seq_one_letter_code
_entity_poly.pdbx_strand_id
1 'polypeptide(L)'
;MDEMGMNILYALLYLLLAPVGGGLLAGLDRKLAARMQRRVGPPVVQPFYDVLKLFEKERIAVNEAQGFYLAGFLFFMILSGIFFFAQGDILLVIFTLTMAGICLVVASFSSSSPCSQMGAERELLQIMAYEPMLLFVAIAFYLKCNTFDLSKIMASPESNFLYMPGIFIGFLFILQIKFRKSPFDLSMSHEIHQELVQGIKTEFSGGMLALFEIAEWYEKIFLLGFVYLFFKWRDPWSGVTGILACAAVLFLSTLIDNCTARMKWQHLLGSAWLVTLVAGFINIVFLMHIR
;
A
#
# COMPACT_ATOMS: atom_id res chain seq x y z
N MET A 1 15.61 19.99 -20.02
CA MET A 1 14.17 19.70 -19.94
C MET A 1 13.63 20.61 -18.87
N ASP A 2 12.56 21.35 -19.16
CA ASP A 2 11.88 22.15 -18.15
C ASP A 2 11.44 21.26 -16.98
N GLU A 3 11.43 21.77 -15.75
CA GLU A 3 11.03 21.01 -14.55
C GLU A 3 9.69 20.30 -14.75
N MET A 4 8.76 20.96 -15.43
CA MET A 4 7.46 20.38 -15.81
C MET A 4 7.60 19.18 -16.75
N GLY A 5 8.48 19.25 -17.75
CA GLY A 5 8.74 18.13 -18.67
C GLY A 5 9.39 16.93 -17.96
N MET A 6 10.22 17.18 -16.95
CA MET A 6 10.83 16.12 -16.15
C MET A 6 9.81 15.44 -15.22
N ASN A 7 8.91 16.20 -14.60
CA ASN A 7 7.84 15.65 -13.75
C ASN A 7 6.86 14.81 -14.57
N ILE A 8 6.51 15.26 -15.78
CA ILE A 8 5.67 14.49 -16.72
C ILE A 8 6.38 13.19 -17.12
N LEU A 9 7.70 13.24 -17.38
CA LEU A 9 8.46 12.04 -17.68
C LEU A 9 8.44 11.04 -16.52
N TYR A 10 8.62 11.48 -15.27
CA TYR A 10 8.55 10.60 -14.11
C TYR A 10 7.16 9.98 -13.91
N ALA A 11 6.10 10.75 -14.15
CA ALA A 11 4.72 10.26 -14.12
C ALA A 11 4.49 9.15 -15.18
N LEU A 12 4.96 9.36 -16.41
CA LEU A 12 4.84 8.38 -17.50
C LEU A 12 5.67 7.13 -17.23
N LEU A 13 6.89 7.29 -16.68
CA LEU A 13 7.72 6.17 -16.27
C LEU A 13 7.05 5.36 -15.18
N TYR A 14 6.43 6.00 -14.18
CA TYR A 14 5.67 5.30 -13.15
C TYR A 14 4.50 4.51 -13.76
N LEU A 15 3.69 5.14 -14.62
CA LEU A 15 2.54 4.49 -15.24
C LEU A 15 2.92 3.20 -15.99
N LEU A 16 4.06 3.19 -16.67
CA LEU A 16 4.50 2.03 -17.46
C LEU A 16 5.26 0.99 -16.62
N LEU A 17 6.15 1.45 -15.73
CA LEU A 17 7.05 0.55 -15.00
C LEU A 17 6.41 -0.02 -13.74
N ALA A 18 5.42 0.67 -13.15
CA ALA A 18 4.81 0.20 -11.92
C ALA A 18 4.11 -1.18 -12.06
N PRO A 19 3.26 -1.45 -13.05
CA PRO A 19 2.65 -2.79 -13.15
C PRO A 19 3.72 -3.89 -13.36
N VAL A 20 4.81 -3.58 -14.07
CA VAL A 20 5.94 -4.50 -14.26
C VAL A 20 6.70 -4.75 -12.94
N GLY A 21 7.05 -3.69 -12.23
CA GLY A 21 7.73 -3.81 -10.93
C GLY A 21 6.88 -4.51 -9.90
N GLY A 22 5.60 -4.17 -9.80
CA GLY A 22 4.67 -4.70 -8.81
C GLY A 22 4.38 -6.18 -9.03
N GLY A 23 4.20 -6.60 -10.29
CA GLY A 23 4.07 -8.01 -10.65
C GLY A 23 5.32 -8.83 -10.31
N LEU A 24 6.52 -8.31 -10.59
CA LEU A 24 7.77 -8.97 -10.21
C LEU A 24 7.94 -9.06 -8.68
N LEU A 25 7.59 -8.01 -7.95
CA LEU A 25 7.61 -8.01 -6.48
C LEU A 25 6.60 -8.98 -5.90
N ALA A 26 5.40 -9.09 -6.48
CA ALA A 26 4.42 -10.10 -6.08
C ALA A 26 4.94 -11.53 -6.31
N GLY A 27 5.66 -11.78 -7.40
CA GLY A 27 6.29 -13.07 -7.67
C GLY A 27 7.44 -13.36 -6.71
N LEU A 28 8.23 -12.34 -6.38
CA LEU A 28 9.31 -12.42 -5.40
C LEU A 28 8.77 -12.72 -4.00
N ASP A 29 7.69 -12.08 -3.58
CA ASP A 29 7.00 -12.35 -2.30
C ASP A 29 6.60 -13.83 -2.20
N ARG A 30 5.98 -14.40 -3.24
CA ARG A 30 5.60 -15.83 -3.28
C ARG A 30 6.81 -16.75 -3.16
N LYS A 31 7.93 -16.40 -3.82
CA LYS A 31 9.17 -17.17 -3.77
C LYS A 31 9.85 -17.08 -2.40
N LEU A 32 9.88 -15.91 -1.78
CA LEU A 32 10.40 -15.72 -0.43
C LEU A 32 9.60 -16.52 0.60
N ALA A 33 8.27 -16.42 0.58
CA ALA A 33 7.38 -17.16 1.46
C ALA A 33 7.58 -18.69 1.33
N ALA A 34 7.67 -19.19 0.09
CA ALA A 34 7.95 -20.60 -0.17
C ALA A 34 9.30 -21.05 0.42
N ARG A 35 10.35 -20.24 0.27
CA ARG A 35 11.68 -20.54 0.83
C ARG A 35 11.70 -20.52 2.35
N MET A 36 10.99 -19.60 2.99
CA MET A 36 10.82 -19.57 4.45
C MET A 36 10.18 -20.86 4.98
N GLN A 37 9.23 -21.42 4.22
CA GLN A 37 8.54 -22.67 4.54
C GLN A 37 9.29 -23.93 4.05
N ARG A 38 10.54 -23.80 3.59
CA ARG A 38 11.36 -24.89 3.03
C ARG A 38 10.72 -25.63 1.83
N ARG A 39 9.91 -24.93 1.03
CA ARG A 39 9.37 -25.44 -0.24
C ARG A 39 9.92 -24.65 -1.44
N VAL A 40 9.79 -25.22 -2.63
CA VAL A 40 10.16 -24.55 -3.88
C VAL A 40 8.98 -23.68 -4.33
N GLY A 41 9.22 -22.37 -4.45
CA GLY A 41 8.22 -21.41 -4.92
C GLY A 41 8.11 -21.35 -6.45
N PRO A 42 7.01 -20.77 -6.97
CA PRO A 42 6.79 -20.58 -8.40
C PRO A 42 7.83 -19.63 -9.04
N PRO A 43 7.90 -19.57 -10.38
CA PRO A 43 8.72 -18.59 -11.08
C PRO A 43 8.23 -17.15 -10.78
N VAL A 44 9.16 -16.18 -10.80
CA VAL A 44 8.86 -14.77 -10.46
C VAL A 44 7.86 -14.14 -11.44
N VAL A 45 7.79 -14.64 -12.67
CA VAL A 45 6.86 -14.17 -13.71
C VAL A 45 5.43 -14.70 -13.57
N GLN A 46 5.16 -15.61 -12.61
CA GLN A 46 3.85 -16.23 -12.42
C GLN A 46 2.68 -15.23 -12.31
N PRO A 47 2.79 -14.11 -11.55
CA PRO A 47 1.68 -13.17 -11.41
C PRO A 47 1.20 -12.56 -12.74
N PHE A 48 2.08 -12.42 -13.73
CA PHE A 48 1.69 -11.94 -15.06
C PHE A 48 0.83 -12.97 -15.79
N TYR A 49 1.19 -14.24 -15.73
CA TYR A 49 0.38 -15.32 -16.31
C TYR A 49 -0.97 -15.44 -15.62
N ASP A 50 -1.03 -15.23 -14.30
CA ASP A 50 -2.28 -15.26 -13.54
C ASP A 50 -3.22 -14.13 -13.99
N VAL A 51 -2.70 -12.90 -14.16
CA VAL A 51 -3.48 -11.76 -14.65
C VAL A 51 -3.97 -11.97 -16.09
N LEU A 52 -3.10 -12.47 -16.98
CA LEU A 52 -3.50 -12.80 -18.36
C LEU A 52 -4.62 -13.86 -18.39
N LYS A 53 -4.49 -14.90 -17.57
CA LYS A 53 -5.52 -15.93 -17.40
C LYS A 53 -6.84 -15.34 -16.90
N LEU A 54 -6.81 -14.37 -15.99
CA LEU A 54 -8.02 -13.71 -15.48
C LEU A 54 -8.72 -12.89 -16.56
N PHE A 55 -7.99 -12.27 -17.49
CA PHE A 55 -8.60 -11.57 -18.63
C PHE A 55 -9.28 -12.50 -19.63
N GLU A 56 -8.79 -13.72 -19.80
CA GLU A 56 -9.42 -14.75 -20.65
C GLU A 56 -10.68 -15.35 -19.99
N LYS A 57 -10.79 -15.26 -18.67
CA LYS A 57 -11.90 -15.83 -17.92
C LYS A 57 -13.15 -14.95 -18.04
N GLU A 58 -14.31 -15.61 -18.13
CA GLU A 58 -15.60 -14.95 -18.25
C GLU A 58 -15.86 -13.96 -17.11
N ARG A 59 -16.25 -12.73 -17.49
CA ARG A 59 -16.65 -11.68 -16.56
C ARG A 59 -18.10 -11.90 -16.16
N ILE A 60 -18.29 -12.47 -14.97
CA ILE A 60 -19.60 -12.53 -14.30
C ILE A 60 -19.67 -11.31 -13.39
N ALA A 61 -20.48 -10.33 -13.76
CA ALA A 61 -20.73 -9.13 -12.96
C ALA A 61 -22.16 -9.17 -12.44
N VAL A 62 -22.35 -9.00 -11.12
CA VAL A 62 -23.68 -8.91 -10.51
C VAL A 62 -24.32 -7.55 -10.82
N ASN A 63 -23.52 -6.49 -10.89
CA ASN A 63 -23.95 -5.12 -11.15
C ASN A 63 -22.88 -4.37 -11.97
N GLU A 64 -23.28 -3.51 -12.90
CA GLU A 64 -22.34 -2.65 -13.66
C GLU A 64 -21.69 -1.59 -12.76
N ALA A 65 -22.39 -1.14 -11.71
CA ALA A 65 -21.85 -0.19 -10.74
C ALA A 65 -20.57 -0.73 -10.06
N GLN A 66 -20.50 -2.03 -9.82
CA GLN A 66 -19.34 -2.72 -9.25
C GLN A 66 -18.10 -2.52 -10.14
N GLY A 67 -18.27 -2.64 -11.45
CA GLY A 67 -17.19 -2.41 -12.42
C GLY A 67 -16.74 -0.96 -12.46
N PHE A 68 -17.68 -0.01 -12.39
CA PHE A 68 -17.38 1.42 -12.35
C PHE A 68 -16.54 1.81 -11.12
N TYR A 69 -16.95 1.38 -9.92
CA TYR A 69 -16.21 1.69 -8.70
C TYR A 69 -14.86 0.97 -8.62
N LEU A 70 -14.75 -0.24 -9.16
CA LEU A 70 -13.46 -0.93 -9.26
C LEU A 70 -12.50 -0.25 -10.25
N ALA A 71 -13.01 0.24 -11.38
CA ALA A 71 -12.22 1.09 -12.29
C ALA A 71 -11.81 2.41 -11.60
N GLY A 72 -12.71 2.98 -10.78
CA GLY A 72 -12.40 4.12 -9.91
C GLY A 72 -11.27 3.82 -8.93
N PHE A 73 -11.28 2.66 -8.28
CA PHE A 73 -10.19 2.21 -7.40
C PHE A 73 -8.85 2.19 -8.16
N LEU A 74 -8.78 1.53 -9.32
CA LEU A 74 -7.58 1.50 -10.14
C LEU A 74 -7.13 2.92 -10.55
N PHE A 75 -8.08 3.76 -10.99
CA PHE A 75 -7.80 5.13 -11.41
C PHE A 75 -7.18 5.97 -10.28
N PHE A 76 -7.81 5.98 -9.10
CA PHE A 76 -7.29 6.74 -7.96
C PHE A 76 -5.98 6.18 -7.42
N MET A 77 -5.75 4.86 -7.50
CA MET A 77 -4.46 4.26 -7.17
C MET A 77 -3.34 4.72 -8.11
N ILE A 78 -3.60 4.70 -9.43
CA ILE A 78 -2.65 5.20 -10.44
C ILE A 78 -2.38 6.69 -10.21
N LEU A 79 -3.42 7.47 -9.98
CA LEU A 79 -3.33 8.91 -9.78
C LEU A 79 -2.56 9.28 -8.51
N SER A 80 -2.75 8.54 -7.41
CA SER A 80 -1.97 8.70 -6.18
C SER A 80 -0.47 8.48 -6.44
N GLY A 81 -0.13 7.43 -7.19
CA GLY A 81 1.24 7.17 -7.60
C GLY A 81 1.81 8.23 -8.56
N ILE A 82 1.02 8.71 -9.52
CA ILE A 82 1.44 9.80 -10.42
C ILE A 82 1.78 11.04 -9.62
N PHE A 83 0.92 11.48 -8.69
CA PHE A 83 1.20 12.65 -7.85
C PHE A 83 2.44 12.46 -6.98
N PHE A 84 2.70 11.23 -6.54
CA PHE A 84 3.90 10.93 -5.78
C PHE A 84 5.19 11.03 -6.62
N PHE A 85 5.24 10.32 -7.75
CA PHE A 85 6.45 10.29 -8.59
C PHE A 85 6.67 11.57 -9.41
N ALA A 86 5.61 12.32 -9.70
CA ALA A 86 5.68 13.67 -10.28
C ALA A 86 6.11 14.75 -9.28
N GLN A 87 6.49 14.36 -8.05
CA GLN A 87 6.96 15.26 -6.99
C GLN A 87 5.91 16.28 -6.50
N GLY A 88 4.64 15.88 -6.45
CA GLY A 88 3.54 16.69 -5.95
C GLY A 88 3.48 16.81 -4.42
N ASP A 89 2.31 17.23 -3.94
CA ASP A 89 2.02 17.40 -2.50
C ASP A 89 1.67 16.05 -1.84
N ILE A 90 2.35 15.71 -0.74
CA ILE A 90 2.10 14.48 0.04
C ILE A 90 0.65 14.38 0.54
N LEU A 91 0.03 15.49 0.91
CA LEU A 91 -1.34 15.49 1.43
C LEU A 91 -2.33 15.12 0.32
N LEU A 92 -2.12 15.63 -0.90
CA LEU A 92 -2.92 15.26 -2.07
C LEU A 92 -2.77 13.77 -2.41
N VAL A 93 -1.55 13.25 -2.29
CA VAL A 93 -1.26 11.83 -2.47
C VAL A 93 -2.03 10.95 -1.47
N ILE A 94 -2.08 11.35 -0.19
CA ILE A 94 -2.81 10.60 0.84
C ILE A 94 -4.32 10.67 0.61
N PHE A 95 -4.87 11.84 0.27
CA PHE A 95 -6.30 11.96 -0.01
C PHE A 95 -6.74 11.12 -1.21
N THR A 96 -5.91 11.06 -2.25
CA THR A 96 -6.20 10.24 -3.43
C THR A 96 -6.09 8.74 -3.13
N LEU A 97 -5.18 8.34 -2.24
CA LEU A 97 -5.11 6.97 -1.72
C LEU A 97 -6.36 6.62 -0.88
N THR A 98 -6.84 7.52 -0.02
CA THR A 98 -8.08 7.32 0.73
C THR A 98 -9.26 7.17 -0.23
N MET A 99 -9.34 8.03 -1.25
CA MET A 99 -10.40 7.95 -2.26
C MET A 99 -10.40 6.62 -3.00
N ALA A 100 -9.22 6.08 -3.34
CA ALA A 100 -9.09 4.74 -3.91
C ALA A 100 -9.70 3.68 -2.98
N GLY A 101 -9.34 3.70 -1.68
CA GLY A 101 -9.90 2.77 -0.69
C GLY A 101 -11.42 2.86 -0.58
N ILE A 102 -11.98 4.08 -0.61
CA ILE A 102 -13.44 4.28 -0.61
C ILE A 102 -14.08 3.66 -1.87
N CYS A 103 -13.51 3.88 -3.05
CA CYS A 103 -14.00 3.26 -4.28
C CYS A 103 -14.01 1.73 -4.18
N LEU A 104 -12.98 1.12 -3.57
CA LEU A 104 -12.93 -0.33 -3.37
C LEU A 104 -14.04 -0.83 -2.44
N VAL A 105 -14.25 -0.13 -1.33
CA VAL A 105 -15.30 -0.46 -0.35
C VAL A 105 -16.68 -0.36 -1.01
N VAL A 106 -16.95 0.71 -1.74
CA VAL A 106 -18.22 0.91 -2.46
C VAL A 106 -18.42 -0.13 -3.56
N ALA A 107 -17.36 -0.50 -4.29
CA ALA A 107 -17.42 -1.57 -5.29
C ALA A 107 -17.90 -2.89 -4.65
N SER A 108 -17.37 -3.23 -3.47
CA SER A 108 -17.77 -4.44 -2.75
C SER A 108 -19.18 -4.34 -2.18
N PHE A 109 -19.54 -3.21 -1.54
CA PHE A 109 -20.91 -2.97 -1.05
C PHE A 109 -21.98 -3.00 -2.14
N SER A 110 -21.63 -2.63 -3.37
CA SER A 110 -22.57 -2.64 -4.50
C SER A 110 -23.05 -4.05 -4.88
N SER A 111 -22.30 -5.08 -4.45
CA SER A 111 -22.71 -6.47 -4.61
C SER A 111 -23.64 -6.86 -3.46
N SER A 112 -24.85 -7.30 -3.79
CA SER A 112 -25.92 -7.58 -2.82
C SER A 112 -25.73 -8.89 -2.04
N SER A 113 -24.49 -9.38 -1.89
CA SER A 113 -24.21 -10.61 -1.15
C SER A 113 -23.77 -10.32 0.29
N PRO A 114 -24.26 -11.10 1.28
CA PRO A 114 -23.89 -10.90 2.68
C PRO A 114 -22.38 -11.03 2.94
N CYS A 115 -21.70 -11.89 2.18
CA CYS A 115 -20.26 -12.11 2.35
C CYS A 115 -19.44 -10.90 1.90
N SER A 116 -19.82 -10.31 0.77
CA SER A 116 -19.13 -9.13 0.24
C SER A 116 -19.35 -7.90 1.11
N GLN A 117 -20.56 -7.71 1.63
CA GLN A 117 -20.87 -6.62 2.56
C GLN A 117 -20.06 -6.73 3.87
N MET A 118 -20.00 -7.90 4.49
CA MET A 118 -19.17 -8.10 5.70
C MET A 118 -17.68 -7.90 5.42
N GLY A 119 -17.19 -8.29 4.23
CA GLY A 119 -15.83 -8.01 3.79
C GLY A 119 -15.54 -6.51 3.63
N ALA A 120 -16.49 -5.79 3.03
CA ALA A 120 -16.42 -4.34 2.82
C ALA A 120 -16.44 -3.55 4.14
N GLU A 121 -17.28 -3.96 5.10
CA GLU A 121 -17.30 -3.38 6.46
C GLU A 121 -15.95 -3.54 7.17
N ARG A 122 -15.31 -4.70 7.03
CA ARG A 122 -14.00 -4.95 7.63
C ARG A 122 -12.90 -4.14 6.97
N GLU A 123 -12.91 -4.00 5.65
CA GLU A 123 -11.99 -3.11 4.94
C GLU A 123 -12.21 -1.67 5.40
N LEU A 124 -13.46 -1.21 5.54
CA LEU A 124 -13.76 0.13 6.05
C LEU A 124 -13.17 0.34 7.46
N LEU A 125 -13.31 -0.64 8.36
CA LEU A 125 -12.68 -0.58 9.69
C LEU A 125 -11.14 -0.52 9.60
N GLN A 126 -10.53 -1.22 8.65
CA GLN A 126 -9.09 -1.15 8.43
C GLN A 126 -8.65 0.23 7.91
N ILE A 127 -9.40 0.81 6.95
CA ILE A 127 -9.18 2.17 6.45
C ILE A 127 -9.20 3.16 7.62
N MET A 128 -10.25 3.12 8.44
CA MET A 128 -10.37 3.98 9.61
C MET A 128 -9.24 3.78 10.63
N ALA A 129 -8.68 2.57 10.74
CA ALA A 129 -7.62 2.26 11.69
C ALA A 129 -6.25 2.80 11.24
N TYR A 130 -5.92 2.73 9.95
CA TYR A 130 -4.59 3.14 9.47
C TYR A 130 -4.50 4.61 9.05
N GLU A 131 -5.64 5.23 8.69
CA GLU A 131 -5.67 6.58 8.11
C GLU A 131 -5.11 7.68 9.04
N PRO A 132 -5.40 7.69 10.36
CA PRO A 132 -4.80 8.68 11.28
C PRO A 132 -3.27 8.66 11.26
N MET A 133 -2.67 7.47 11.16
CA MET A 133 -1.22 7.34 11.12
C MET A 133 -0.63 7.77 9.76
N LEU A 134 -1.34 7.59 8.63
CA LEU A 134 -0.92 8.18 7.35
C LEU A 134 -0.90 9.72 7.40
N LEU A 135 -1.89 10.33 8.07
CA LEU A 135 -1.89 11.78 8.29
C LEU A 135 -0.71 12.22 9.17
N PHE A 136 -0.37 11.45 10.21
CA PHE A 136 0.82 11.71 11.03
C PHE A 136 2.12 11.62 10.23
N VAL A 137 2.22 10.73 9.24
CA VAL A 137 3.37 10.69 8.32
C VAL A 137 3.50 12.03 7.57
N ALA A 138 2.41 12.56 7.00
CA ALA A 138 2.45 13.85 6.31
C ALA A 138 2.82 15.01 7.24
N ILE A 139 2.24 15.04 8.44
CA ILE A 139 2.54 16.07 9.45
C ILE A 139 4.01 16.00 9.86
N ALA A 140 4.56 14.80 10.07
CA ALA A 140 5.97 14.64 10.43
C ALA A 140 6.92 15.15 9.33
N PHE A 141 6.63 14.86 8.06
CA PHE A 141 7.40 15.41 6.94
C PHE A 141 7.30 16.94 6.87
N TYR A 142 6.12 17.50 7.11
CA TYR A 142 5.96 18.96 7.17
C TYR A 142 6.74 19.59 8.33
N LEU A 143 6.70 19.00 9.53
CA LEU A 143 7.42 19.53 10.68
C LEU A 143 8.94 19.50 10.47
N LYS A 144 9.46 18.46 9.81
CA LYS A 144 10.89 18.31 9.53
C LYS A 144 11.37 19.17 8.35
N CYS A 145 10.62 19.22 7.26
CA CYS A 145 11.04 19.86 6.01
C CYS A 145 10.40 21.24 5.75
N ASN A 146 9.43 21.66 6.56
CA ASN A 146 8.64 22.90 6.39
C ASN A 146 7.87 23.00 5.07
N THR A 147 7.55 21.87 4.47
CA THR A 147 6.84 21.81 3.18
C THR A 147 6.18 20.46 3.00
N PHE A 148 5.12 20.42 2.20
CA PHE A 148 4.49 19.19 1.74
C PHE A 148 4.98 18.76 0.35
N ASP A 149 5.82 19.56 -0.31
CA ASP A 149 6.34 19.27 -1.64
C ASP A 149 7.35 18.11 -1.59
N LEU A 150 7.08 17.03 -2.33
CA LEU A 150 7.96 15.86 -2.39
C LEU A 150 9.36 16.17 -2.92
N SER A 151 9.48 17.10 -3.87
CA SER A 151 10.76 17.53 -4.44
C SER A 151 11.72 18.04 -3.36
N LYS A 152 11.23 18.91 -2.48
CA LYS A 152 11.98 19.49 -1.37
C LYS A 152 12.27 18.47 -0.27
N ILE A 153 11.34 17.56 -0.01
CA ILE A 153 11.51 16.49 0.98
C ILE A 153 12.61 15.52 0.55
N MET A 154 12.66 15.13 -0.73
CA MET A 154 13.73 14.29 -1.28
C MET A 154 15.09 14.99 -1.29
N ALA A 155 15.11 16.31 -1.41
CA ALA A 155 16.32 17.13 -1.40
C ALA A 155 16.79 17.52 0.02
N SER A 156 16.18 16.97 1.06
CA SER A 156 16.51 17.33 2.43
C SER A 156 17.97 16.99 2.79
N PRO A 157 18.62 17.78 3.67
CA PRO A 157 20.06 17.68 3.91
C PRO A 157 20.45 16.37 4.63
N GLU A 158 19.61 15.93 5.56
CA GLU A 158 19.83 14.74 6.39
C GLU A 158 18.69 13.74 6.22
N SER A 159 19.00 12.47 6.44
CA SER A 159 18.05 11.36 6.39
C SER A 159 16.84 11.64 7.28
N ASN A 160 15.64 11.57 6.69
CA ASN A 160 14.39 11.77 7.42
C ASN A 160 14.27 10.75 8.57
N PHE A 161 14.64 9.49 8.34
CA PHE A 161 14.59 8.42 9.33
C PHE A 161 15.25 8.76 10.67
N LEU A 162 16.34 9.53 10.67
CA LEU A 162 17.08 9.87 11.90
C LEU A 162 16.24 10.65 12.92
N TYR A 163 15.36 11.53 12.42
CA TYR A 163 14.51 12.39 13.25
C TYR A 163 13.13 11.79 13.51
N MET A 164 12.66 10.91 12.61
CA MET A 164 11.33 10.33 12.67
C MET A 164 11.29 8.79 12.72
N PRO A 165 12.08 8.12 13.60
CA PRO A 165 12.04 6.65 13.70
C PRO A 165 10.70 6.13 14.23
N GLY A 166 10.02 6.88 15.11
CA GLY A 166 8.69 6.51 15.61
C GLY A 166 7.63 6.52 14.50
N ILE A 167 7.66 7.53 13.64
CA ILE A 167 6.77 7.61 12.47
C ILE A 167 7.05 6.46 11.51
N PHE A 168 8.33 6.12 11.28
CA PHE A 168 8.70 5.00 10.43
C PHE A 168 8.17 3.67 10.98
N ILE A 169 8.29 3.41 12.28
CA ILE A 169 7.75 2.19 12.91
C ILE A 169 6.22 2.14 12.77
N GLY A 170 5.52 3.25 13.02
CA GLY A 170 4.07 3.30 12.82
C GLY A 170 3.66 3.12 11.35
N PHE A 171 4.47 3.64 10.42
CA PHE A 171 4.25 3.41 8.99
C PHE A 171 4.46 1.94 8.61
N LEU A 172 5.49 1.27 9.13
CA LEU A 172 5.71 -0.17 8.94
C LEU A 172 4.52 -1.00 9.44
N PHE A 173 3.90 -0.59 10.55
CA PHE A 173 2.70 -1.24 11.06
C PHE A 173 1.51 -1.09 10.10
N ILE A 174 1.25 0.14 9.62
CA ILE A 174 0.20 0.37 8.60
C ILE A 174 0.49 -0.42 7.33
N LEU A 175 1.74 -0.51 6.88
CA LEU A 175 2.09 -1.24 5.66
C LEU A 175 1.62 -2.69 5.71
N GLN A 176 1.63 -3.34 6.89
CA GLN A 176 1.10 -4.70 7.02
C GLN A 176 -0.42 -4.74 6.82
N ILE A 177 -1.15 -3.76 7.35
CA ILE A 177 -2.60 -3.62 7.15
C ILE A 177 -2.89 -3.37 5.66
N LYS A 178 -2.17 -2.43 5.05
CA LYS A 178 -2.34 -2.02 3.65
C LYS A 178 -2.01 -3.12 2.64
N PHE A 179 -0.98 -3.93 2.90
CA PHE A 179 -0.68 -5.09 2.06
C PHE A 179 -1.63 -6.26 2.28
N ARG A 180 -2.59 -6.15 3.21
CA ARG A 180 -3.60 -7.18 3.52
C ARG A 180 -2.95 -8.54 3.81
N LYS A 181 -1.76 -8.51 4.45
CA LYS A 181 -0.99 -9.70 4.86
C LYS A 181 -1.32 -10.09 6.30
N SER A 182 -1.09 -11.36 6.65
CA SER A 182 -1.18 -11.80 8.05
C SER A 182 -0.26 -10.93 8.91
N PRO A 183 -0.72 -10.44 10.09
CA PRO A 183 -1.91 -10.85 10.83
C PRO A 183 -3.19 -10.04 10.55
N PHE A 184 -3.16 -9.12 9.58
CA PHE A 184 -4.20 -8.12 9.33
C PHE A 184 -5.00 -8.38 8.05
N ASP A 185 -5.12 -9.64 7.62
CA ASP A 185 -5.80 -10.06 6.39
C ASP A 185 -7.32 -10.27 6.56
N LEU A 186 -7.97 -9.45 7.41
CA LEU A 186 -9.40 -9.59 7.80
C LEU A 186 -10.40 -9.54 6.65
N SER A 187 -10.07 -8.79 5.60
CA SER A 187 -10.92 -8.55 4.43
C SER A 187 -10.54 -9.43 3.23
N MET A 188 -9.35 -10.04 3.24
CA MET A 188 -8.76 -10.84 2.16
C MET A 188 -8.18 -12.17 2.63
N SER A 189 -8.87 -12.84 3.56
CA SER A 189 -8.47 -14.17 3.99
C SER A 189 -8.45 -15.14 2.80
N HIS A 190 -7.27 -15.70 2.51
CA HIS A 190 -7.08 -16.77 1.52
C HIS A 190 -7.49 -18.15 2.05
N GLU A 191 -7.66 -18.29 3.36
CA GLU A 191 -7.97 -19.56 4.02
C GLU A 191 -9.47 -19.66 4.32
N ILE A 192 -10.10 -20.70 3.78
CA ILE A 192 -11.55 -20.93 3.80
C ILE A 192 -12.06 -21.33 5.19
N HIS A 193 -11.17 -21.78 6.08
CA HIS A 193 -11.56 -22.50 7.29
C HIS A 193 -11.60 -21.64 8.57
N GLN A 194 -11.08 -20.41 8.54
CA GLN A 194 -10.91 -19.60 9.77
C GLN A 194 -11.66 -18.27 9.76
N GLU A 195 -11.91 -17.66 8.59
CA GLU A 195 -12.70 -16.43 8.46
C GLU A 195 -13.48 -16.36 7.13
N LEU A 196 -14.22 -15.27 6.94
CA LEU A 196 -14.87 -14.93 5.68
C LEU A 196 -13.87 -14.96 4.52
N VAL A 197 -14.15 -15.81 3.53
CA VAL A 197 -13.31 -16.04 2.36
C VAL A 197 -13.27 -14.79 1.51
N GLN A 198 -12.08 -14.19 1.34
CA GLN A 198 -11.81 -13.09 0.43
C GLN A 198 -12.97 -12.10 0.24
N GLY A 199 -13.57 -11.60 1.33
CA GLY A 199 -14.88 -10.94 1.30
C GLY A 199 -15.01 -9.86 0.22
N ILE A 200 -14.02 -8.99 0.06
CA ILE A 200 -14.01 -7.94 -0.98
C ILE A 200 -13.99 -8.53 -2.41
N LYS A 201 -13.29 -9.65 -2.63
CA LYS A 201 -13.10 -10.27 -3.94
C LYS A 201 -14.20 -11.26 -4.32
N THR A 202 -15.09 -11.66 -3.41
CA THR A 202 -16.01 -12.79 -3.65
C THR A 202 -16.86 -12.64 -4.90
N GLU A 203 -17.28 -11.42 -5.21
CA GLU A 203 -18.19 -11.11 -6.31
C GLU A 203 -17.46 -10.58 -7.55
N PHE A 204 -16.14 -10.44 -7.51
CA PHE A 204 -15.35 -10.08 -8.68
C PHE A 204 -15.02 -11.36 -9.47
N SER A 205 -15.24 -11.33 -10.79
CA SER A 205 -14.88 -12.43 -11.68
C SER A 205 -14.12 -11.95 -12.92
N GLY A 206 -13.30 -12.84 -13.47
CA GLY A 206 -12.53 -12.64 -14.70
C GLY A 206 -11.72 -11.34 -14.69
N GLY A 207 -11.94 -10.50 -15.70
CA GLY A 207 -11.25 -9.23 -15.87
C GLY A 207 -11.39 -8.25 -14.69
N MET A 208 -12.44 -8.33 -13.87
CA MET A 208 -12.56 -7.48 -12.67
C MET A 208 -11.49 -7.84 -11.63
N LEU A 209 -11.24 -9.14 -11.41
CA LEU A 209 -10.15 -9.58 -10.53
C LEU A 209 -8.79 -9.18 -11.10
N ALA A 210 -8.62 -9.24 -12.43
CA ALA A 210 -7.39 -8.78 -13.07
C ALA A 210 -7.10 -7.30 -12.80
N LEU A 211 -8.11 -6.43 -12.91
CA LEU A 211 -7.98 -5.00 -12.59
C LEU A 211 -7.63 -4.77 -11.13
N PHE A 212 -8.24 -5.55 -10.23
CA PHE A 212 -7.94 -5.49 -8.80
C PHE A 212 -6.46 -5.87 -8.52
N GLU A 213 -5.97 -6.97 -9.07
CA GLU A 213 -4.57 -7.41 -8.90
C GLU A 213 -3.58 -6.36 -9.44
N ILE A 214 -3.88 -5.75 -10.58
CA ILE A 214 -3.08 -4.64 -11.13
C ILE A 214 -3.08 -3.44 -10.19
N ALA A 215 -4.23 -3.08 -9.61
CA ALA A 215 -4.32 -1.99 -8.65
C ALA A 215 -3.47 -2.26 -7.39
N GLU A 216 -3.43 -3.50 -6.89
CA GLU A 216 -2.52 -3.88 -5.79
C GLU A 216 -1.04 -3.79 -6.18
N TRP A 217 -0.69 -4.04 -7.44
CA TRP A 217 0.69 -3.85 -7.93
C TRP A 217 1.09 -2.38 -7.90
N TYR A 218 0.20 -1.47 -8.30
CA TYR A 218 0.41 -0.03 -8.16
C TYR A 218 0.51 0.38 -6.69
N GLU A 219 -0.40 -0.09 -5.83
CA GLU A 219 -0.40 0.18 -4.38
C GLU A 219 0.94 -0.24 -3.76
N LYS A 220 1.44 -1.44 -4.11
CA LYS A 220 2.69 -1.97 -3.55
C LYS A 220 3.89 -1.08 -3.85
N ILE A 221 4.09 -0.67 -5.09
CA ILE A 221 5.24 0.18 -5.44
C ILE A 221 5.10 1.57 -4.86
N PHE A 222 3.90 2.12 -4.92
CA PHE A 222 3.63 3.43 -4.37
C PHE A 222 3.93 3.50 -2.87
N LEU A 223 3.47 2.52 -2.10
CA LEU A 223 3.74 2.43 -0.66
C LEU A 223 5.23 2.19 -0.34
N LEU A 224 5.96 1.45 -1.20
CA LEU A 224 7.42 1.37 -1.10
C LEU A 224 8.10 2.72 -1.41
N GLY A 225 7.50 3.54 -2.26
CA GLY A 225 7.93 4.93 -2.47
C GLY A 225 7.96 5.72 -1.16
N PHE A 226 6.94 5.58 -0.30
CA PHE A 226 6.97 6.20 1.03
C PHE A 226 8.10 5.67 1.92
N VAL A 227 8.38 4.36 1.90
CA VAL A 227 9.55 3.80 2.60
C VAL A 227 10.84 4.45 2.10
N TYR A 228 10.97 4.61 0.78
CA TYR A 228 12.12 5.25 0.16
C TYR A 228 12.32 6.69 0.65
N LEU A 229 11.25 7.47 0.84
CA LEU A 229 11.34 8.85 1.35
C LEU A 229 11.97 8.97 2.74
N PHE A 230 11.76 7.99 3.63
CA PHE A 230 12.39 8.03 4.95
C PHE A 230 13.91 7.94 4.87
N PHE A 231 14.45 7.22 3.88
CA PHE A 231 15.88 6.97 3.72
C PHE A 231 16.52 7.75 2.57
N LYS A 232 15.77 8.60 1.86
CA LYS A 232 16.28 9.49 0.82
C LYS A 232 16.65 10.85 1.40
N TRP A 233 17.86 11.32 1.09
CA TRP A 233 18.33 12.67 1.37
C TRP A 233 19.23 13.17 0.23
N ARG A 234 19.87 14.33 0.37
CA ARG A 234 20.65 14.96 -0.71
C ARG A 234 21.80 14.11 -1.25
N ASP A 235 22.42 13.25 -0.45
CA ASP A 235 23.60 12.50 -0.89
C ASP A 235 23.28 11.45 -1.96
N PRO A 236 24.14 11.23 -2.96
CA PRO A 236 23.90 10.21 -3.99
C PRO A 236 23.75 8.79 -3.44
N TRP A 237 24.48 8.47 -2.36
CA TRP A 237 24.43 7.16 -1.69
C TRP A 237 23.08 6.85 -1.04
N SER A 238 22.29 7.88 -0.73
CA SER A 238 20.96 7.71 -0.14
C SER A 238 19.99 6.94 -1.05
N GLY A 239 20.22 6.94 -2.37
CA GLY A 239 19.42 6.14 -3.29
C GLY A 239 19.58 4.64 -3.04
N VAL A 240 20.80 4.20 -2.74
CA VAL A 240 21.09 2.79 -2.44
C VAL A 240 20.51 2.40 -1.09
N THR A 241 20.63 3.25 -0.08
CA THR A 241 20.04 2.99 1.24
C THR A 241 18.52 2.91 1.18
N GLY A 242 17.87 3.76 0.38
CA GLY A 242 16.42 3.71 0.17
C GLY A 242 15.96 2.40 -0.48
N ILE A 243 16.68 1.91 -1.50
CA ILE A 243 16.36 0.63 -2.15
C ILE A 243 16.59 -0.54 -1.19
N LEU A 244 17.69 -0.53 -0.44
CA LEU A 244 17.97 -1.55 0.58
C LEU A 244 16.90 -1.56 1.67
N ALA A 245 16.45 -0.38 2.12
CA ALA A 245 15.35 -0.27 3.07
C ALA A 245 14.05 -0.86 2.49
N CYS A 246 13.70 -0.56 1.24
CA CYS A 246 12.51 -1.14 0.59
C CYS A 246 12.61 -2.67 0.52
N ALA A 247 13.77 -3.21 0.13
CA ALA A 247 13.99 -4.66 0.10
C ALA A 247 13.91 -5.30 1.50
N ALA A 248 14.47 -4.65 2.51
CA ALA A 248 14.39 -5.09 3.90
C ALA A 248 12.95 -5.07 4.42
N VAL A 249 12.18 -4.03 4.11
CA VAL A 249 10.76 -3.93 4.49
C VAL A 249 9.93 -5.00 3.78
N LEU A 250 10.14 -5.27 2.50
CA LEU A 250 9.45 -6.37 1.80
C LEU A 250 9.76 -7.74 2.41
N PHE A 251 11.04 -7.98 2.72
CA PHE A 251 11.48 -9.19 3.40
C PHE A 251 10.82 -9.31 4.77
N LEU A 252 10.83 -8.23 5.56
CA LEU A 252 10.22 -8.17 6.89
C LEU A 252 8.70 -8.39 6.83
N SER A 253 7.99 -7.74 5.92
CA SER A 253 6.55 -7.93 5.73
C SER A 253 6.23 -9.38 5.36
N THR A 254 7.04 -9.99 4.51
CA THR A 254 6.87 -11.41 4.14
C THR A 254 7.22 -12.34 5.29
N LEU A 255 8.21 -11.99 6.11
CA LEU A 255 8.56 -12.75 7.31
C LEU A 255 7.44 -12.70 8.35
N ILE A 256 6.89 -11.51 8.61
CA ILE A 256 5.76 -11.31 9.53
C ILE A 256 4.57 -12.14 9.07
N ASP A 257 4.23 -12.09 7.78
CA ASP A 257 3.13 -12.86 7.18
C ASP A 257 3.28 -14.37 7.40
N ASN A 258 4.50 -14.92 7.28
CA ASN A 258 4.76 -16.34 7.46
C ASN A 258 4.92 -16.78 8.92
N CYS A 259 5.24 -15.86 9.84
CA CYS A 259 5.53 -16.18 11.24
C CYS A 259 4.40 -15.81 12.21
N THR A 260 3.42 -15.03 11.79
CA THR A 260 2.36 -14.53 12.68
C THR A 260 1.02 -15.20 12.43
N ALA A 261 0.29 -15.45 13.52
CA ALA A 261 -1.08 -15.89 13.48
C ALA A 261 -2.01 -14.68 13.30
N ARG A 262 -3.14 -14.90 12.63
CA ARG A 262 -4.15 -13.88 12.35
C ARG A 262 -4.66 -13.22 13.64
N MET A 263 -4.89 -11.91 13.58
CA MET A 263 -5.51 -11.14 14.66
C MET A 263 -6.99 -10.88 14.38
N LYS A 264 -7.79 -10.77 15.45
CA LYS A 264 -9.19 -10.32 15.35
C LYS A 264 -9.25 -8.81 15.09
N TRP A 265 -10.33 -8.36 14.45
CA TRP A 265 -10.56 -6.95 14.12
C TRP A 265 -10.50 -6.00 15.33
N GLN A 266 -10.98 -6.43 16.50
CA GLN A 266 -10.92 -5.64 17.74
C GLN A 266 -9.49 -5.35 18.19
N HIS A 267 -8.63 -6.37 18.11
CA HIS A 267 -7.22 -6.24 18.46
C HIS A 267 -6.46 -5.45 17.40
N LEU A 268 -6.80 -5.60 16.11
CA LEU A 268 -6.26 -4.75 15.04
C LEU A 268 -6.55 -3.28 15.35
N LEU A 269 -7.80 -2.93 15.62
CA LEU A 269 -8.19 -1.54 15.86
C LEU A 269 -7.49 -1.00 17.12
N GLY A 270 -7.51 -1.74 18.23
CA GLY A 270 -6.82 -1.34 19.46
C GLY A 270 -5.31 -1.15 19.28
N SER A 271 -4.65 -2.07 18.58
CA SER A 271 -3.21 -2.00 18.33
C SER A 271 -2.84 -0.88 17.33
N ALA A 272 -3.64 -0.66 16.29
CA ALA A 272 -3.43 0.43 15.34
C ALA A 272 -3.50 1.80 16.04
N TRP A 273 -4.52 2.03 16.86
CA TRP A 273 -4.64 3.25 17.65
C TRP A 273 -3.50 3.40 18.65
N LEU A 274 -3.12 2.32 19.34
CA LEU A 274 -1.99 2.34 20.27
C LEU A 274 -0.69 2.71 19.55
N VAL A 275 -0.38 2.06 18.43
CA VAL A 275 0.84 2.36 17.65
C VAL A 275 0.80 3.79 17.12
N THR A 276 -0.35 4.26 16.64
CA THR A 276 -0.52 5.62 16.15
C THR A 276 -0.24 6.65 17.24
N LEU A 277 -0.76 6.45 18.44
CA LEU A 277 -0.57 7.35 19.58
C LEU A 277 0.84 7.24 20.18
N VAL A 278 1.39 6.04 20.31
CA VAL A 278 2.72 5.88 20.93
C VAL A 278 3.82 6.21 19.94
N ALA A 279 3.83 5.61 18.76
CA ALA A 279 4.91 5.79 17.81
C ALA A 279 4.77 7.09 17.00
N GLY A 280 3.54 7.43 16.60
CA GLY A 280 3.26 8.62 15.80
C GLY A 280 3.25 9.91 16.62
N PHE A 281 2.35 10.02 17.61
CA PHE A 281 2.18 11.27 18.36
C PHE A 281 3.40 11.64 19.20
N ILE A 282 4.05 10.70 19.89
CA ILE A 282 5.29 11.00 20.66
C ILE A 282 6.38 11.55 19.75
N ASN A 283 6.54 10.98 18.55
CA ASN A 283 7.55 11.44 17.60
C ASN A 283 7.21 12.82 17.02
N ILE A 284 5.93 13.11 16.77
CA ILE A 284 5.48 14.45 16.38
C ILE A 284 5.81 15.48 17.48
N VAL A 285 5.54 15.17 18.75
CA VAL A 285 5.88 16.06 19.88
C VAL A 285 7.39 16.29 19.95
N PHE A 286 8.19 15.25 19.72
CA PHE A 286 9.65 15.37 19.65
C PHE A 286 10.10 16.29 18.50
N LEU A 287 9.52 16.15 17.30
CA LEU A 287 9.82 17.03 16.16
C LEU A 287 9.40 18.49 16.43
N MET A 288 8.30 18.72 17.15
CA MET A 288 7.90 20.06 17.57
C MET A 288 8.89 20.72 18.53
N HIS A 289 9.63 19.94 19.32
CA HIS A 289 10.59 20.45 20.29
C HIS A 289 11.98 20.71 19.71
N ILE A 290 12.38 19.96 18.68
CA ILE A 290 13.69 20.14 18.01
C ILE A 290 13.70 21.30 17.02
N ARG A 291 12.52 21.68 16.54
CA ARG A 291 12.33 22.81 15.65
C ARG A 291 12.52 24.15 16.36
#